data_AF-A0A6B2CHH2-F1
#
_entry.id   AF-A0A6B2CHH2-F1
#
_cell.length_a   1.000
_cell.length_b   1.000
_cell.length_c   1.000
_cell.angle_alpha   90.00
_cell.angle_beta   90.00
_cell.angle_gamma   90.00
#
_symmetry.space_group_name_H-M   'P 1'
#
loop_
_entity.id
_entity.type
_entity.pdbx_description
1 polymer ?
#
loop_
_entity_poly.entity_id
_entity_poly.type
_entity_poly.pdbx_seq_one_letter_code
_entity_poly.pdbx_strand_id
1 'polypeptide(L)'
;MRRDRPDFIRYYNKEHKIRLEDSPWRRPKGIDNKIRMKRKGYPPMVDVGYRGPRVARGLHPSGFMEVIVHNPRELRNVDPSRQAIRIASTVGVRKRIEIIREAVRRGIKVLNLDNKTREAIREVT
;
A
#
# COMPACT_ATOMS: atom_id res chain seq x y z
N MET A 1 -1.01 9.54 2.92
CA MET A 1 0.47 9.45 2.75
C MET A 1 1.04 10.86 2.78
N ARG A 2 2.22 11.08 3.36
CA ARG A 2 2.90 12.39 3.31
C ARG A 2 3.44 12.59 1.88
N ARG A 3 2.97 13.63 1.18
CA ARG A 3 3.43 13.96 -0.18
C ARG A 3 4.89 14.40 -0.21
N ASP A 4 5.35 15.02 0.87
CA ASP A 4 6.71 15.59 0.96
C ASP A 4 7.77 14.56 1.37
N ARG A 5 7.38 13.29 1.53
CA ARG A 5 8.33 12.22 1.86
C ARG A 5 9.06 11.81 0.59
N PRO A 6 10.41 11.84 0.57
CA PRO A 6 11.18 11.32 -0.55
C PRO A 6 10.99 9.80 -0.73
N ASP A 7 11.11 9.30 -1.96
CA ASP A 7 11.01 7.87 -2.28
C ASP A 7 12.24 7.05 -1.84
N PHE A 8 13.28 7.71 -1.33
CA PHE A 8 14.53 7.12 -0.85
C PHE A 8 15.16 6.14 -1.84
N ILE A 9 15.54 6.68 -2.99
CA ILE A 9 16.10 5.87 -4.07
C ILE A 9 17.55 5.48 -3.76
N ARG A 10 17.95 4.28 -4.18
CA ARG A 10 19.32 3.78 -3.99
C ARG A 10 20.32 4.65 -4.75
N TYR A 11 21.48 4.90 -4.14
CA TYR A 11 22.59 5.60 -4.80
C TYR A 11 23.05 4.88 -6.08
N TYR A 12 23.27 5.62 -7.17
CA TYR A 12 23.57 5.10 -8.53
C TYR A 12 22.45 4.21 -9.11
N ASN A 13 21.18 4.59 -8.89
CA ASN A 13 20.01 4.05 -9.59
C ASN A 13 19.99 4.46 -11.08
N LYS A 14 18.88 4.13 -11.77
CA LYS A 14 18.48 4.35 -13.18
C LYS A 14 19.41 5.16 -14.11
N GLU A 15 19.89 6.33 -13.68
CA GLU A 15 20.83 7.18 -14.43
C GLU A 15 22.25 6.60 -14.61
N HIS A 16 22.68 5.67 -13.76
CA HIS A 16 24.08 5.22 -13.73
C HIS A 16 24.29 3.72 -13.85
N LYS A 17 23.32 2.88 -13.42
CA LYS A 17 23.41 1.41 -13.55
C LYS A 17 22.01 0.79 -13.68
N ILE A 18 21.69 0.31 -14.89
CA ILE A 18 20.44 -0.41 -15.21
C ILE A 18 20.21 -1.59 -14.25
N ARG A 19 21.27 -2.30 -13.85
CA ARG A 19 21.21 -3.42 -12.87
C ARG A 19 20.67 -3.02 -11.49
N LEU A 20 20.64 -1.72 -11.17
CA LEU A 20 20.23 -1.19 -9.87
C LEU A 20 18.91 -0.40 -9.94
N GLU A 21 18.22 -0.44 -11.07
CA GLU A 21 17.01 0.35 -11.35
C GLU A 21 15.87 0.04 -10.36
N ASP A 22 15.54 -1.24 -10.16
CA ASP A 22 14.51 -1.69 -9.21
C ASP A 22 15.08 -2.13 -7.85
N SER A 23 16.32 -1.73 -7.55
CA SER A 23 16.95 -2.14 -6.30
C SER A 23 16.32 -1.42 -5.10
N PRO A 24 15.95 -2.14 -4.03
CA PRO A 24 15.48 -1.52 -2.80
C PRO A 24 16.58 -0.64 -2.18
N TRP A 25 16.17 0.31 -1.33
CA TRP A 25 17.09 1.16 -0.58
C TRP A 25 18.16 0.33 0.15
N ARG A 26 19.41 0.82 0.07
CA ARG A 26 20.56 0.28 0.79
C ARG A 26 21.35 1.44 1.37
N ARG A 27 21.69 1.36 2.66
CA ARG A 27 22.49 2.39 3.32
C ARG A 27 23.85 2.51 2.61
N PRO A 28 24.24 3.70 2.11
CA PRO A 28 25.53 3.90 1.49
C PRO A 28 26.66 3.76 2.50
N LYS A 29 27.71 3.01 2.14
CA LYS A 29 28.85 2.71 3.03
C LYS A 29 30.17 3.40 2.63
N GLY A 30 30.31 3.79 1.35
CA GLY A 30 31.56 4.37 0.83
C GLY A 30 31.94 5.68 1.52
N ILE A 31 33.25 5.90 1.70
CA ILE A 31 33.79 7.07 2.40
C ILE A 31 33.40 8.35 1.66
N ASP A 32 33.58 8.42 0.35
CA ASP A 32 33.28 9.62 -0.47
C ASP A 32 31.82 9.69 -0.94
N ASN A 33 30.95 8.84 -0.41
CA ASN A 33 29.56 8.82 -0.83
C ASN A 33 28.83 10.09 -0.40
N LYS A 34 28.32 10.85 -1.37
CA LYS A 34 27.69 12.16 -1.16
C LYS A 34 26.34 12.07 -0.45
N ILE A 35 25.58 10.98 -0.62
CA ILE A 35 24.37 10.70 0.18
C ILE A 35 24.76 10.38 1.63
N ARG A 36 25.83 9.59 1.85
CA ARG A 36 26.35 9.31 3.20
C ARG A 36 26.74 10.61 3.93
N MET A 37 27.39 11.52 3.21
CA MET A 37 27.77 12.85 3.69
C MET A 37 26.60 13.86 3.75
N LYS A 38 25.39 13.49 3.32
CA LYS A 38 24.21 14.38 3.25
C LYS A 38 24.49 15.70 2.49
N ARG A 39 25.28 15.67 1.41
CA ARG A 39 25.59 16.88 0.61
C ARG A 39 24.36 17.38 -0.15
N LYS A 40 24.21 18.71 -0.25
CA LYS A 40 23.18 19.37 -1.06
C LYS A 40 23.24 18.90 -2.53
N GLY A 41 22.08 18.73 -3.16
CA GLY A 41 21.96 18.26 -4.54
C GLY A 41 21.90 16.74 -4.70
N TYR A 42 22.09 15.97 -3.62
CA TYR A 42 21.92 14.52 -3.62
C TYR A 42 20.64 14.11 -2.87
N PRO A 43 20.03 12.96 -3.23
CA PRO A 43 18.85 12.45 -2.54
C PRO A 43 19.09 12.30 -1.03
N PRO A 44 18.08 12.59 -0.20
CA PRO A 44 18.20 12.46 1.25
C PRO A 44 18.34 11.00 1.68
N MET A 45 19.06 10.80 2.79
CA MET A 45 19.18 9.51 3.44
C MET A 45 17.93 9.22 4.27
N VAL A 46 17.52 7.95 4.34
CA VAL A 46 16.47 7.49 5.27
C VAL A 46 16.88 7.81 6.70
N ASP A 47 15.99 8.46 7.45
CA ASP A 47 16.18 8.85 8.85
C ASP A 47 14.85 8.81 9.62
N VAL A 48 14.89 8.73 10.96
CA VAL A 48 13.70 8.65 11.83
C VAL A 48 12.85 9.92 11.74
N GLY A 49 13.45 11.08 11.41
CA GLY A 49 12.75 12.35 11.24
C GLY A 49 11.66 12.34 10.15
N TYR A 50 11.76 11.44 9.16
CA TYR A 50 10.73 11.29 8.11
C TYR A 50 9.48 10.51 8.58
N ARG A 51 9.48 10.02 9.81
CA ARG A 51 8.35 9.30 10.40
C ARG A 51 7.11 10.21 10.45
N GLY A 52 5.96 9.64 10.08
CA GLY A 52 4.68 10.34 10.13
C GLY A 52 4.01 10.26 11.51
N PRO A 53 2.95 11.06 11.76
CA PRO A 53 2.20 11.05 13.01
C PRO A 53 1.74 9.65 13.39
N ARG A 54 1.82 9.28 14.69
CA ARG A 54 1.51 7.91 15.14
C ARG A 54 0.11 7.47 14.75
N VAL A 55 -0.88 8.35 14.85
CA VAL A 55 -2.31 8.10 14.59
C VAL A 55 -2.60 7.77 13.13
N ALA A 56 -1.84 8.33 12.19
CA ALA A 56 -2.09 8.19 10.75
C ALA A 56 -1.28 7.03 10.11
N ARG A 57 -0.46 6.31 10.88
CA ARG A 57 0.37 5.23 10.34
C ARG A 57 -0.49 4.00 10.06
N GLY A 58 -0.35 3.44 8.87
CA GLY A 58 -1.07 2.23 8.45
C GLY A 58 -2.51 2.49 7.99
N LEU A 59 -2.95 3.75 7.95
CA LEU A 59 -4.26 4.10 7.39
C LEU A 59 -4.16 4.33 5.88
N HIS A 60 -5.13 3.79 5.15
CA HIS A 60 -5.39 4.12 3.76
C HIS A 60 -5.78 5.60 3.66
N PRO A 61 -5.58 6.29 2.51
CA PRO A 61 -6.05 7.66 2.30
C PRO A 61 -7.54 7.88 2.58
N SER A 62 -8.37 6.83 2.57
CA SER A 62 -9.79 6.90 2.98
C SER A 62 -10.01 6.96 4.50
N GLY A 63 -8.95 6.92 5.32
CA GLY A 63 -9.02 6.96 6.78
C GLY A 63 -9.18 5.60 7.46
N PHE A 64 -9.34 4.51 6.71
CA PHE A 64 -9.53 3.16 7.24
C PHE A 64 -8.21 2.39 7.30
N MET A 65 -8.10 1.45 8.23
CA MET A 65 -7.02 0.46 8.24
C MET A 65 -7.31 -0.63 7.20
N GLU A 66 -6.33 -0.94 6.34
CA GLU A 66 -6.50 -1.97 5.32
C GLU A 66 -6.38 -3.37 5.94
N VAL A 67 -7.35 -4.24 5.66
CA VAL A 67 -7.30 -5.67 5.99
C VAL A 67 -7.36 -6.47 4.70
N ILE A 68 -6.36 -7.33 4.48
CA ILE A 68 -6.35 -8.23 3.32
C ILE A 68 -7.22 -9.44 3.64
N VAL A 69 -8.15 -9.77 2.74
CA VAL A 69 -9.05 -10.91 2.89
C VAL A 69 -8.94 -11.88 1.71
N HIS A 70 -9.03 -13.18 2.03
CA HIS A 70 -8.93 -14.28 1.08
C HIS A 70 -10.25 -15.06 0.93
N ASN A 71 -11.13 -15.00 1.92
CA ASN A 71 -12.41 -15.71 1.92
C ASN A 71 -13.52 -14.94 2.68
N PRO A 72 -14.80 -15.31 2.49
CA PRO A 72 -15.91 -14.64 3.17
C PRO A 72 -15.92 -14.83 4.70
N ARG A 73 -15.27 -15.87 5.24
CA ARG A 73 -15.27 -16.13 6.70
C ARG A 73 -14.42 -15.12 7.45
N GLU A 74 -13.34 -14.64 6.84
CA GLU A 74 -12.46 -13.61 7.39
C GLU A 74 -13.17 -12.27 7.63
N LEU A 75 -14.27 -12.00 6.90
CA LEU A 75 -15.11 -10.80 7.11
C LEU A 75 -15.79 -10.75 8.48
N ARG A 76 -15.80 -11.86 9.24
CA ARG A 76 -16.34 -11.90 10.60
C ARG A 76 -15.51 -11.13 11.60
N ASN A 77 -14.20 -11.03 11.38
CA ASN A 77 -13.27 -10.40 12.31
C ASN A 77 -12.96 -8.94 11.94
N VAL A 78 -13.64 -8.39 10.94
CA VAL A 78 -13.41 -7.03 10.43
C VAL A 78 -14.41 -6.07 11.07
N ASP A 79 -13.90 -4.98 11.65
CA ASP A 79 -14.71 -3.89 12.21
C ASP A 79 -15.05 -2.85 11.12
N PRO A 80 -16.33 -2.71 10.71
CA PRO A 80 -16.74 -1.80 9.64
C PRO A 80 -16.43 -0.32 9.92
N SER A 81 -16.31 0.07 11.19
CA SER A 81 -16.10 1.47 11.57
C SER A 81 -14.65 1.94 11.40
N ARG A 82 -13.69 1.01 11.53
CA ARG A 82 -12.24 1.32 11.55
C ARG A 82 -11.47 0.70 10.40
N GLN A 83 -11.98 -0.38 9.83
CA GLN A 83 -11.28 -1.19 8.84
C GLN A 83 -12.02 -1.21 7.51
N ALA A 84 -11.24 -1.27 6.44
CA ALA A 84 -11.73 -1.49 5.08
C ALA A 84 -11.01 -2.71 4.50
N ILE A 85 -11.70 -3.45 3.65
CA ILE A 85 -11.15 -4.69 3.10
C ILE A 85 -10.49 -4.47 1.75
N ARG A 86 -9.39 -5.19 1.55
CA ARG A 86 -8.73 -5.38 0.26
C ARG A 86 -8.77 -6.86 -0.07
N ILE A 87 -9.40 -7.23 -1.18
CA ILE A 87 -9.48 -8.62 -1.60
C ILE A 87 -8.14 -9.03 -2.21
N ALA A 88 -7.56 -10.13 -1.73
CA ALA A 88 -6.28 -10.61 -2.24
C ALA A 88 -6.33 -10.91 -3.75
N SER A 89 -5.20 -10.72 -4.44
CA SER A 89 -5.10 -10.92 -5.90
C SER A 89 -5.32 -12.37 -6.34
N THR A 90 -5.07 -13.33 -5.45
CA THR A 90 -5.23 -14.77 -5.70
C THR A 90 -6.68 -15.24 -5.68
N VAL A 91 -7.62 -14.41 -5.23
CA VAL A 91 -9.04 -14.78 -5.13
C VAL A 91 -9.71 -14.65 -6.49
N GLY A 92 -10.21 -15.77 -7.02
CA GLY A 92 -10.95 -15.80 -8.29
C GLY A 92 -12.32 -15.11 -8.24
N VAL A 93 -12.86 -14.77 -9.40
CA VAL A 93 -14.07 -13.94 -9.58
C VAL A 93 -15.27 -14.44 -8.76
N ARG A 94 -15.55 -15.76 -8.78
CA ARG A 94 -16.68 -16.35 -8.03
C ARG A 94 -16.62 -16.02 -6.54
N LYS A 95 -15.47 -16.25 -5.91
CA LYS A 95 -15.26 -15.93 -4.48
C LYS A 95 -15.25 -14.43 -4.22
N ARG A 96 -14.75 -13.61 -5.17
CA ARG A 96 -14.81 -12.13 -5.05
C ARG A 96 -16.25 -11.65 -4.94
N ILE A 97 -17.16 -12.17 -5.77
CA ILE A 97 -18.58 -11.83 -5.72
C ILE A 97 -19.19 -12.20 -4.36
N GLU A 98 -18.91 -13.41 -3.85
CA GLU A 98 -19.37 -13.83 -2.53
C GLU A 98 -18.87 -12.91 -1.40
N ILE A 99 -17.58 -12.58 -1.41
CA ILE A 99 -16.97 -11.66 -0.43
C ILE A 99 -17.65 -10.29 -0.49
N ILE A 100 -17.91 -9.77 -1.68
CA ILE A 100 -18.51 -8.44 -1.82
C ILE A 100 -19.96 -8.44 -1.37
N ARG A 101 -20.75 -9.46 -1.70
CA ARG A 101 -22.14 -9.59 -1.21
C ARG A 101 -22.19 -9.60 0.32
N GLU A 102 -21.31 -10.36 0.96
CA GLU A 102 -21.18 -10.37 2.42
C GLU A 102 -20.69 -9.03 2.99
N ALA A 103 -19.73 -8.38 2.32
CA ALA A 103 -19.20 -7.08 2.74
C ALA A 103 -20.28 -5.99 2.68
N VAL A 104 -21.09 -5.95 1.62
CA VAL A 104 -22.21 -5.01 1.47
C VAL A 104 -23.25 -5.26 2.56
N ARG A 105 -23.61 -6.52 2.83
CA ARG A 105 -24.55 -6.87 3.92
C ARG A 105 -24.07 -6.43 5.30
N ARG A 106 -22.75 -6.39 5.53
CA ARG A 106 -22.13 -5.95 6.79
C ARG A 106 -21.76 -4.46 6.80
N GLY A 107 -21.98 -3.73 5.71
CA GLY A 107 -21.59 -2.33 5.58
C GLY A 107 -20.06 -2.10 5.53
N ILE A 108 -19.28 -3.12 5.16
CA ILE A 108 -17.82 -3.04 5.10
C ILE A 108 -17.39 -2.47 3.74
N LYS A 109 -16.50 -1.48 3.75
CA LYS A 109 -15.99 -0.84 2.54
C LYS A 109 -14.92 -1.69 1.84
N VAL A 110 -15.08 -1.91 0.53
CA VAL A 110 -14.12 -2.64 -0.32
C VAL A 110 -13.26 -1.64 -1.11
N LEU A 111 -11.93 -1.76 -1.03
CA LEU A 111 -11.00 -0.79 -1.62
C LEU A 111 -10.63 -1.09 -3.08
N ASN A 112 -10.53 -2.36 -3.47
CA ASN A 112 -10.07 -2.79 -4.80
C ASN A 112 -11.15 -3.52 -5.59
N LEU A 113 -12.16 -2.78 -6.04
CA LEU A 113 -13.21 -3.30 -6.91
C LEU A 113 -12.77 -3.30 -8.37
N ASP A 114 -12.87 -4.44 -9.04
CA ASP A 114 -12.64 -4.55 -10.48
C ASP A 114 -13.91 -4.17 -11.25
N ASN A 115 -13.76 -3.66 -12.48
CA ASN A 115 -14.91 -3.29 -13.32
C ASN A 115 -15.87 -4.47 -13.55
N LYS A 116 -15.33 -5.66 -13.88
CA LYS A 116 -16.11 -6.89 -14.03
C LYS A 116 -16.93 -7.23 -12.79
N THR A 117 -16.38 -6.97 -11.61
CA THR A 117 -17.06 -7.26 -10.35
C THR A 117 -18.12 -6.21 -10.01
N ARG A 118 -17.91 -4.94 -10.42
CA ARG A 118 -18.94 -3.89 -10.33
C ARG A 118 -20.16 -4.19 -11.19
N GLU A 119 -19.94 -4.69 -12.40
CA GLU A 119 -21.00 -5.14 -13.32
C GLU A 119 -21.80 -6.30 -12.70
N ALA A 120 -21.11 -7.33 -12.21
CA ALA A 120 -21.75 -8.48 -11.56
C ALA A 120 -22.54 -8.14 -10.28
N ILE A 121 -22.25 -7.01 -9.62
CA ILE A 121 -23.04 -6.52 -8.48
C ILE A 121 -24.33 -5.84 -8.95
N ARG A 122 -24.25 -5.08 -10.06
CA ARG A 122 -25.40 -4.40 -10.67
C ARG A 122 -26.43 -5.36 -11.26
N GLU A 123 -25.99 -6.52 -11.76
CA GLU A 123 -26.89 -7.55 -12.28
C GLU A 123 -27.65 -8.32 -11.19
N VAL A 124 -27.20 -8.21 -9.94
CA VAL A 124 -27.71 -9.00 -8.79
C VAL A 124 -28.52 -8.14 -7.81
N THR A 125 -28.44 -6.81 -7.94
CA THR A 125 -29.19 -5.83 -7.13
C THR A 125 -30.33 -5.28 -7.95
#